data_AF-A0A0U9HBP7-F1
#
_entry.id   AF-A0A0U9HBP7-F1
#
_cell.length_a   1.000
_cell.length_b   1.000
_cell.length_c   1.000
_cell.angle_alpha   90.00
_cell.angle_beta   90.00
_cell.angle_gamma   90.00
#
_symmetry.space_group_name_H-M   'P 1'
#
loop_
_entity.id
_entity.type
_entity.pdbx_description
1 polymer ?
#
loop_
_entity_poly.entity_id
_entity_poly.type
_entity_poly.pdbx_seq_one_letter_code
_entity_poly.pdbx_strand_id
1 'polypeptide(L)'
;MSIFGKKNLSEPNKKQVFKQKLKEAGPAYGVSAGKYLGGHPELPQSSDGVITINKAGIFFEVMFPFAGLIISIENIKKAEFKTEEQIHKDVTLGRLLLFGVFAFGMKKKTKTQKNYLVVIYEENGIENTVVFETQKAGALASALARARQEYIKENPAAETKEAPAAIDIPEQIRKLAELKEQGIITQEEFEVKKKELLSKM
;
A
#
# COMPACT_ATOMS: atom_id res chain seq x y z
N MET A 1 5.22 14.83 50.77
CA MET A 1 4.48 15.77 49.90
C MET A 1 4.84 15.42 48.47
N SER A 2 3.92 14.73 47.79
CA SER A 2 4.04 14.21 46.43
C SER A 2 4.09 15.33 45.41
N ILE A 3 4.98 15.29 44.41
CA ILE A 3 4.64 15.53 42.99
C ILE A 3 5.83 15.06 42.11
N PHE A 4 5.85 13.79 41.70
CA PHE A 4 6.53 13.41 40.47
C PHE A 4 5.51 12.68 39.60
N GLY A 5 5.39 13.17 38.38
CA GLY A 5 4.20 13.13 37.57
C GLY A 5 3.60 11.74 37.37
N LYS A 6 2.28 11.69 37.50
CA LYS A 6 1.43 10.68 36.87
C LYS A 6 1.94 10.45 35.45
N LYS A 7 2.48 9.27 35.19
CA LYS A 7 2.79 8.79 33.85
C LYS A 7 1.45 8.72 33.11
N ASN A 8 1.25 9.63 32.17
CA ASN A 8 0.02 9.73 31.39
C ASN A 8 -0.35 8.36 30.79
N LEU A 9 -1.52 7.84 31.17
CA LEU A 9 -2.28 6.91 30.34
C LEU A 9 -2.84 7.75 29.18
N SER A 10 -2.14 7.83 28.05
CA SER A 10 -2.67 8.50 26.86
C SER A 10 -1.95 8.01 25.61
N GLU A 11 -2.71 7.33 24.76
CA GLU A 11 -2.38 6.75 23.45
C GLU A 11 -1.56 5.45 23.43
N PRO A 12 -2.12 4.33 22.92
CA PRO A 12 -1.36 3.11 22.67
C PRO A 12 -0.25 3.40 21.64
N ASN A 13 0.96 2.92 21.92
CA ASN A 13 2.08 2.99 20.99
C ASN A 13 1.65 2.42 19.61
N LYS A 14 1.98 3.09 18.50
CA LYS A 14 1.64 2.65 17.12
C LYS A 14 1.88 1.16 16.88
N LYS A 15 2.93 0.60 17.51
CA LYS A 15 3.21 -0.85 17.51
C LYS A 15 2.13 -1.71 18.12
N GLN A 16 1.59 -1.30 19.27
CA GLN A 16 0.51 -2.01 19.94
C GLN A 16 -0.77 -1.95 19.10
N VAL A 17 -1.10 -0.78 18.54
CA VAL A 17 -2.28 -0.63 17.67
C VAL A 17 -2.17 -1.54 16.44
N PHE A 18 -1.02 -1.54 15.77
CA PHE A 18 -0.78 -2.40 14.62
C PHE A 18 -0.94 -3.89 14.97
N LYS A 19 -0.28 -4.33 16.06
CA LYS A 19 -0.33 -5.74 16.50
C LYS A 19 -1.74 -6.15 16.94
N GLN A 20 -2.49 -5.23 17.55
CA GLN A 20 -3.87 -5.45 17.93
C GLN A 20 -4.76 -5.62 16.68
N LYS A 21 -4.68 -4.69 15.72
CA LYS A 21 -5.41 -4.78 14.44
C LYS A 21 -5.08 -6.06 13.69
N LEU A 22 -3.81 -6.45 13.64
CA LEU A 22 -3.38 -7.69 13.00
C LEU A 22 -3.99 -8.93 13.68
N LYS A 23 -4.09 -8.93 15.02
CA LYS A 23 -4.69 -10.02 15.79
C LYS A 23 -6.22 -10.09 15.59
N GLU A 24 -6.89 -8.95 15.58
CA GLU A 24 -8.34 -8.84 15.37
C GLU A 24 -8.76 -9.19 13.94
N ALA A 25 -7.87 -8.99 12.98
CA ALA A 25 -8.09 -9.30 11.57
C ALA A 25 -8.20 -10.80 11.27
N GLY A 26 -7.94 -11.69 12.24
CA GLY A 26 -8.16 -13.12 12.11
C GLY A 26 -7.00 -13.87 11.42
N PRO A 27 -7.23 -15.13 11.00
CA PRO A 27 -6.18 -15.97 10.45
C PRO A 27 -5.61 -15.40 9.14
N ALA A 28 -4.32 -15.62 8.92
CA ALA A 28 -3.68 -15.21 7.69
C ALA A 28 -4.01 -16.19 6.55
N TYR A 29 -4.41 -15.66 5.40
CA TYR A 29 -4.45 -16.39 4.13
C TYR A 29 -3.06 -16.59 3.54
N GLY A 30 -2.11 -15.71 3.87
CA GLY A 30 -0.73 -15.79 3.40
C GLY A 30 0.22 -14.94 4.22
N VAL A 31 1.44 -15.44 4.42
CA VAL A 31 2.52 -14.73 5.10
C VAL A 31 3.83 -14.94 4.34
N SER A 32 4.59 -13.87 4.14
CA SER A 32 5.93 -13.97 3.58
C SER A 32 6.83 -12.85 4.09
N ALA A 33 8.12 -13.17 4.27
CA ALA A 33 9.14 -12.14 4.28
C ALA A 33 9.25 -11.50 2.89
N GLY A 34 9.57 -10.22 2.84
CA GLY A 34 9.73 -9.49 1.60
C GLY A 34 10.24 -8.07 1.85
N LYS A 35 10.47 -7.36 0.76
CA LYS A 35 10.90 -5.98 0.78
C LYS A 35 9.80 -5.08 0.24
N TYR A 36 9.38 -4.10 1.01
CA TYR A 36 8.51 -3.03 0.55
C TYR A 36 9.29 -2.09 -0.37
N LEU A 37 8.73 -1.83 -1.55
CA LEU A 37 9.36 -1.05 -2.62
C LEU A 37 8.68 0.31 -2.87
N GLY A 38 7.89 0.83 -1.94
CA GLY A 38 7.24 2.13 -2.08
C GLY A 38 5.77 2.05 -2.48
N GLY A 39 5.13 3.23 -2.53
CA GLY A 39 3.73 3.38 -2.96
C GLY A 39 2.71 3.55 -1.84
N HIS A 40 3.15 3.70 -0.60
CA HIS A 40 2.31 3.99 0.57
C HIS A 40 2.85 5.22 1.34
N PRO A 41 2.01 6.23 1.65
CA PRO A 41 2.45 7.48 2.29
C PRO A 41 3.14 7.28 3.66
N GLU A 42 2.66 6.32 4.45
CA GLU A 42 3.21 6.04 5.79
C GLU A 42 4.62 5.42 5.78
N LEU A 43 5.07 4.88 4.64
CA LEU A 43 6.39 4.30 4.47
C LEU A 43 7.06 4.92 3.24
N PRO A 44 7.74 6.07 3.37
CA PRO A 44 8.41 6.70 2.23
C PRO A 44 9.65 5.90 1.79
N GLN A 45 10.28 5.14 2.69
CA GLN A 45 11.52 4.41 2.42
C GLN A 45 11.30 2.91 2.23
N SER A 46 12.12 2.32 1.36
CA SER A 46 12.16 0.87 1.18
C SER A 46 12.59 0.18 2.47
N SER A 47 11.90 -0.88 2.86
CA SER A 47 12.21 -1.60 4.09
C SER A 47 11.99 -3.09 3.90
N ASP A 48 12.85 -3.90 4.52
CA ASP A 48 12.62 -5.35 4.66
C ASP A 48 11.64 -5.60 5.81
N GLY A 49 10.74 -6.56 5.62
CA GLY A 49 9.69 -6.82 6.59
C GLY A 49 8.89 -8.08 6.30
N VAL A 50 7.77 -8.20 7.01
CA VAL A 50 6.84 -9.32 6.89
C VAL A 50 5.52 -8.81 6.34
N ILE A 51 5.08 -9.43 5.25
CA ILE A 51 3.79 -9.20 4.60
C ILE A 51 2.83 -10.27 5.12
N THR A 52 1.71 -9.83 5.68
CA THR A 52 0.62 -10.69 6.14
C THR A 52 -0.66 -10.31 5.42
N ILE A 53 -1.33 -11.29 4.83
CA ILE A 53 -2.65 -11.14 4.21
C ILE A 53 -3.66 -11.89 5.05
N ASN A 54 -4.75 -11.24 5.41
CA ASN A 54 -5.90 -11.81 6.11
C ASN A 54 -7.19 -11.18 5.54
N LYS A 55 -8.34 -11.47 6.16
CA LYS A 55 -9.64 -10.93 5.70
C LYS A 55 -9.74 -9.41 5.80
N ALA A 56 -8.98 -8.77 6.68
CA ALA A 56 -9.01 -7.31 6.82
C ALA A 56 -8.12 -6.61 5.78
N GLY A 57 -7.24 -7.33 5.07
CA GLY A 57 -6.42 -6.79 3.99
C GLY A 57 -4.94 -7.16 4.11
N ILE A 58 -4.08 -6.18 3.82
CA ILE A 58 -2.61 -6.34 3.89
C ILE A 58 -2.08 -5.64 5.12
N PHE A 59 -1.23 -6.35 5.85
CA PHE A 59 -0.42 -5.82 6.94
C PHE A 59 1.04 -6.00 6.56
N PHE A 60 1.83 -4.93 6.61
CA PHE A 60 3.27 -5.03 6.45
C PHE A 60 3.96 -4.46 7.68
N GLU A 61 4.90 -5.21 8.26
CA GLU A 61 5.66 -4.78 9.42
C GLU A 61 7.17 -4.83 9.19
N VAL A 62 7.84 -3.77 9.64
CA VAL A 62 9.29 -3.61 9.66
C VAL A 62 9.78 -3.81 11.10
N MET A 63 10.86 -4.56 11.26
CA MET A 63 11.37 -4.93 12.58
C MET A 63 12.13 -3.78 13.26
N PHE A 64 12.83 -2.93 12.51
CA PHE A 64 13.66 -1.85 13.07
C PHE A 64 13.89 -0.67 12.10
N PRO A 65 13.56 0.59 12.47
CA PRO A 65 12.65 0.97 13.56
C PRO A 65 11.26 0.35 13.32
N PHE A 66 10.49 0.09 14.38
CA PHE A 66 9.15 -0.47 14.18
C PHE A 66 8.29 0.52 13.40
N ALA A 67 7.87 0.10 12.22
CA ALA A 67 6.89 0.76 11.39
C ALA A 67 6.04 -0.30 10.71
N GLY A 68 4.77 -0.02 10.49
CA GLY A 68 3.90 -0.91 9.74
C GLY A 68 2.84 -0.12 9.01
N LEU A 69 2.42 -0.65 7.86
CA LEU A 69 1.30 -0.12 7.08
C LEU A 69 0.17 -1.14 7.05
N ILE A 70 -1.04 -0.64 6.90
CA ILE A 70 -2.26 -1.44 6.79
C ILE A 70 -3.02 -0.93 5.58
N ILE A 71 -3.31 -1.81 4.62
CA ILE A 71 -4.19 -1.51 3.50
C ILE A 71 -5.44 -2.36 3.69
N SER A 72 -6.55 -1.70 4.02
CA SER A 72 -7.85 -2.35 4.24
C SER A 72 -8.33 -3.08 2.99
N ILE A 73 -8.93 -4.25 3.15
CA ILE A 73 -9.42 -5.07 2.03
C ILE A 73 -10.41 -4.32 1.14
N GLU A 74 -11.22 -3.45 1.74
CA GLU A 74 -12.23 -2.63 1.06
C GLU A 74 -11.62 -1.58 0.12
N ASN A 75 -10.37 -1.18 0.38
CA ASN A 75 -9.65 -0.20 -0.43
C ASN A 75 -8.90 -0.86 -1.59
N ILE A 76 -8.75 -2.18 -1.58
CA ILE A 76 -7.97 -2.91 -2.58
C ILE A 76 -8.81 -3.12 -3.84
N LYS A 77 -8.33 -2.58 -4.96
CA LYS A 77 -8.92 -2.79 -6.29
C LYS A 77 -8.35 -4.01 -6.97
N LYS A 78 -7.04 -4.21 -6.88
CA LYS A 78 -6.34 -5.26 -7.64
C LYS A 78 -5.07 -5.72 -6.95
N ALA A 79 -4.74 -7.00 -7.14
CA ALA A 79 -3.48 -7.59 -6.73
C ALA A 79 -2.91 -8.41 -7.88
N GLU A 80 -1.65 -8.19 -8.23
CA GLU A 80 -0.98 -8.83 -9.35
C GLU A 80 0.38 -9.39 -8.95
N PHE A 81 0.70 -10.55 -9.49
CA PHE A 81 2.05 -11.05 -9.56
C PHE A 81 2.74 -10.51 -10.81
N LYS A 82 3.94 -9.97 -10.65
CA LYS A 82 4.80 -9.60 -11.78
C LYS A 82 6.22 -10.13 -11.58
N THR A 83 6.85 -10.55 -12.68
CA THR A 83 8.29 -10.83 -12.71
C THR A 83 9.09 -9.54 -12.87
N GLU A 84 10.41 -9.59 -12.62
CA GLU A 84 11.33 -8.48 -12.90
C GLU A 84 11.22 -7.97 -14.35
N GLU A 85 11.12 -8.88 -15.31
CA GLU A 85 10.99 -8.53 -16.74
C GLU A 85 9.68 -7.79 -17.03
N GLN A 86 8.57 -8.21 -16.42
CA GLN A 86 7.26 -7.56 -16.58
C GLN A 86 7.24 -6.18 -15.92
N ILE A 87 7.91 -6.05 -14.76
CA ILE A 87 8.07 -4.78 -14.04
C ILE A 87 8.90 -3.78 -14.86
N HIS A 88 9.98 -4.22 -15.52
CA HIS A 88 10.80 -3.35 -16.36
C HIS A 88 10.11 -2.90 -17.65
N LYS A 89 9.23 -3.74 -18.21
CA LYS A 89 8.41 -3.37 -19.38
C LYS A 89 7.26 -2.44 -19.02
N ASP A 90 6.78 -2.50 -17.77
CA ASP A 90 5.78 -1.58 -17.26
C ASP A 90 6.44 -0.22 -16.97
N VAL A 91 6.13 0.77 -17.79
CA VAL A 91 6.80 2.07 -17.70
C VAL A 91 6.46 2.81 -16.40
N THR A 92 5.28 2.55 -15.81
CA THR A 92 4.86 3.18 -14.55
C THR A 92 5.57 2.54 -13.37
N LEU A 93 5.56 1.21 -13.28
CA LEU A 93 6.24 0.49 -12.21
C LEU A 93 7.76 0.58 -12.34
N GLY A 94 8.28 0.49 -13.57
CA GLY A 94 9.69 0.68 -13.87
C GLY A 94 10.18 2.07 -13.46
N ARG A 95 9.41 3.14 -13.72
CA ARG A 95 9.75 4.50 -13.24
C ARG A 95 9.64 4.61 -11.72
N LEU A 96 8.64 4.00 -11.08
CA LEU A 96 8.55 3.99 -9.61
C LEU A 96 9.79 3.34 -8.99
N LEU A 97 10.29 2.25 -9.57
CA LEU A 97 11.49 1.56 -9.12
C LEU A 97 12.81 2.24 -9.53
N LEU A 98 12.84 2.99 -10.63
CA LEU A 98 14.06 3.68 -11.08
C LEU A 98 14.20 5.08 -10.49
N PHE A 99 13.10 5.81 -10.32
CA PHE A 99 13.05 7.22 -9.89
C PHE A 99 12.43 7.43 -8.50
N GLY A 100 11.86 6.40 -7.86
CA GLY A 100 11.47 6.47 -6.45
C GLY A 100 12.70 6.52 -5.52
N VAL A 101 12.53 6.20 -4.23
CA VAL A 101 13.63 6.06 -3.24
C VAL A 101 14.70 4.99 -3.60
N PHE A 102 14.65 4.45 -4.81
CA PHE A 102 15.39 3.30 -5.33
C PHE A 102 16.49 3.64 -6.36
N ALA A 103 16.64 4.91 -6.76
CA ALA A 103 17.62 5.30 -7.80
C ALA A 103 19.09 4.93 -7.47
N PHE A 104 19.42 4.58 -6.22
CA PHE A 104 20.80 4.42 -5.75
C PHE A 104 21.29 2.96 -5.58
N GLY A 105 20.52 1.95 -5.97
CA GLY A 105 20.76 0.56 -5.50
C GLY A 105 21.14 -0.51 -6.54
N MET A 106 21.24 -0.23 -7.84
CA MET A 106 21.40 -1.29 -8.85
C MET A 106 22.84 -1.85 -8.89
N LYS A 107 23.20 -2.72 -7.93
CA LYS A 107 24.41 -3.58 -7.98
C LYS A 107 24.06 -4.99 -8.48
N LYS A 108 25.00 -5.53 -9.28
CA LYS A 108 25.04 -6.75 -10.10
C LYS A 108 24.21 -7.99 -9.69
N LYS A 109 23.74 -8.66 -10.76
CA LYS A 109 23.01 -9.93 -10.89
C LYS A 109 23.41 -11.05 -9.90
N THR A 110 22.52 -11.37 -8.98
CA THR A 110 22.40 -12.71 -8.36
C THR A 110 21.36 -13.52 -9.11
N LYS A 111 21.57 -14.83 -9.26
CA LYS A 111 20.75 -15.79 -10.04
C LYS A 111 19.29 -15.98 -9.55
N THR A 112 18.81 -15.15 -8.64
CA THR A 112 17.48 -15.29 -8.04
C THR A 112 16.49 -14.44 -8.82
N GLN A 113 15.54 -15.06 -9.51
CA GLN A 113 14.44 -14.34 -10.17
C GLN A 113 13.70 -13.50 -9.11
N LYS A 114 13.62 -12.18 -9.35
CA LYS A 114 12.85 -11.30 -8.49
C LYS A 114 11.40 -11.30 -8.92
N ASN A 115 10.55 -11.40 -7.92
CA ASN A 115 9.11 -11.55 -8.04
C ASN A 115 8.44 -10.49 -7.20
N TYR A 116 7.38 -9.89 -7.75
CA TYR A 116 6.77 -8.70 -7.20
C TYR A 116 5.28 -8.91 -7.00
N LEU A 117 4.80 -8.57 -5.80
CA LEU A 117 3.40 -8.36 -5.53
C LEU A 117 3.12 -6.88 -5.76
N VAL A 118 2.23 -6.59 -6.70
CA VAL A 118 1.77 -5.23 -7.04
C VAL A 118 0.32 -5.12 -6.59
N VAL A 119 0.00 -4.14 -5.76
CA VAL A 119 -1.35 -3.94 -5.24
C VAL A 119 -1.81 -2.53 -5.55
N ILE A 120 -2.93 -2.44 -6.25
CA ILE A 120 -3.63 -1.20 -6.55
C ILE A 120 -4.72 -1.04 -5.50
N TYR A 121 -4.69 0.09 -4.80
CA TYR A 121 -5.66 0.42 -3.77
C TYR A 121 -6.08 1.89 -3.91
N GLU A 122 -7.27 2.22 -3.43
CA GLU A 122 -7.75 3.60 -3.38
C GLU A 122 -7.88 4.04 -1.93
N GLU A 123 -7.25 5.15 -1.59
CA GLU A 123 -7.37 5.76 -0.27
C GLU A 123 -7.61 7.25 -0.46
N ASN A 124 -8.61 7.79 0.23
CA ASN A 124 -9.04 9.19 0.09
C ASN A 124 -9.33 9.60 -1.36
N GLY A 125 -9.88 8.70 -2.19
CA GLY A 125 -10.17 8.97 -3.59
C GLY A 125 -8.95 9.02 -4.51
N ILE A 126 -7.76 8.69 -4.01
CA ILE A 126 -6.52 8.61 -4.78
C ILE A 126 -6.17 7.15 -4.99
N GLU A 127 -6.01 6.77 -6.25
CA GLU A 127 -5.47 5.46 -6.59
C GLU A 127 -3.96 5.43 -6.38
N ASN A 128 -3.52 4.48 -5.56
CA ASN A 128 -2.15 4.24 -5.20
C ASN A 128 -1.74 2.82 -5.60
N THR A 129 -0.45 2.64 -5.84
CA THR A 129 0.12 1.33 -6.16
C THR A 129 1.27 1.05 -5.22
N VAL A 130 1.11 0.05 -4.35
CA VAL A 130 2.20 -0.46 -3.51
C VAL A 130 2.87 -1.66 -4.18
N VAL A 131 4.18 -1.76 -4.03
CA VAL A 131 4.98 -2.86 -4.59
C VAL A 131 5.77 -3.54 -3.48
N PHE A 132 5.75 -4.88 -3.47
CA PHE A 132 6.59 -5.70 -2.60
C PHE A 132 7.41 -6.69 -3.42
N GLU A 133 8.73 -6.75 -3.20
CA GLU A 133 9.56 -7.84 -3.68
C GLU A 133 9.50 -9.02 -2.72
N THR A 134 9.10 -10.20 -3.20
CA THR A 134 9.06 -11.41 -2.38
C THR A 134 9.02 -12.67 -3.24
N GLN A 135 9.68 -13.73 -2.77
CA GLN A 135 9.70 -15.04 -3.44
C GLN A 135 8.30 -15.67 -3.54
N LYS A 136 7.39 -15.30 -2.63
CA LYS A 136 6.02 -15.81 -2.60
C LYS A 136 4.98 -14.89 -3.25
N ALA A 137 5.40 -13.98 -4.15
CA ALA A 137 4.51 -12.96 -4.69
C ALA A 137 3.25 -13.53 -5.35
N GLY A 138 3.35 -14.62 -6.13
CA GLY A 138 2.20 -15.29 -6.72
C GLY A 138 1.23 -15.88 -5.71
N ALA A 139 1.76 -16.48 -4.63
CA ALA A 139 0.94 -17.02 -3.54
C ALA A 139 0.22 -15.89 -2.77
N LEU A 140 0.91 -14.77 -2.52
CA LEU A 140 0.31 -13.61 -1.86
C LEU A 140 -0.75 -12.94 -2.75
N ALA A 141 -0.50 -12.77 -4.04
CA ALA A 141 -1.49 -12.22 -4.97
C ALA A 141 -2.77 -13.08 -4.98
N SER A 142 -2.61 -14.41 -5.00
CA SER A 142 -3.72 -15.36 -4.92
C SER A 142 -4.45 -15.29 -3.57
N ALA A 143 -3.71 -15.20 -2.46
CA ALA A 143 -4.28 -15.06 -1.12
C ALA A 143 -5.11 -13.77 -0.99
N LEU A 144 -4.63 -12.67 -1.56
CA LEU A 144 -5.33 -11.39 -1.53
C LEU A 144 -6.57 -11.38 -2.40
N ALA A 145 -6.49 -11.99 -3.60
CA ALA A 145 -7.65 -12.16 -4.47
C ALA A 145 -8.76 -12.96 -3.77
N ARG A 146 -8.40 -14.03 -3.04
CA ARG A 146 -9.35 -14.82 -2.23
C ARG A 146 -9.97 -13.99 -1.11
N ALA A 147 -9.14 -13.27 -0.33
CA ALA A 147 -9.63 -12.39 0.73
C ALA A 147 -10.63 -11.34 0.20
N ARG A 148 -10.35 -10.78 -0.99
CA ARG A 148 -11.24 -9.79 -1.64
C ARG A 148 -12.54 -10.42 -2.11
N GLN A 149 -12.49 -11.61 -2.72
CA GLN A 149 -13.69 -12.34 -3.15
C GLN A 149 -14.60 -12.68 -1.96
N GLU A 150 -14.01 -13.10 -0.85
CA GLU A 150 -14.75 -13.39 0.38
C GLU A 150 -15.39 -12.12 0.95
N TYR A 151 -14.64 -11.00 1.01
CA TYR A 151 -15.17 -9.70 1.41
C TYR A 151 -16.36 -9.26 0.54
N ILE A 152 -16.25 -9.35 -0.79
CA ILE A 152 -17.33 -8.97 -1.71
C ILE A 152 -18.57 -9.84 -1.49
N LYS A 153 -18.38 -11.14 -1.27
CA LYS A 153 -19.48 -12.08 -1.00
C LYS A 153 -20.21 -11.75 0.31
N GLU A 154 -19.49 -11.34 1.34
CA GLU A 154 -20.04 -10.94 2.63
C GLU A 154 -20.63 -9.52 2.62
N ASN A 155 -20.15 -8.68 1.70
CA ASN A 155 -20.52 -7.28 1.55
C ASN A 155 -20.96 -6.95 0.11
N PRO A 156 -22.09 -7.49 -0.38
CA PRO A 156 -22.52 -7.33 -1.78
C PRO A 156 -22.77 -5.87 -2.21
N ALA A 157 -23.01 -4.96 -1.27
CA ALA A 157 -23.09 -3.52 -1.54
C ALA A 157 -21.72 -2.89 -1.89
N ALA A 158 -20.61 -3.59 -1.68
CA ALA A 158 -19.26 -3.14 -2.05
C ALA A 158 -18.99 -3.24 -3.56
N GLU A 159 -19.72 -4.08 -4.31
CA GLU A 159 -19.63 -4.14 -5.78
C GLU A 159 -20.13 -2.84 -6.44
N THR A 160 -21.02 -2.10 -5.78
CA THR A 160 -21.54 -0.82 -6.29
C THR A 160 -20.51 0.32 -6.35
N LYS A 161 -19.27 0.10 -5.91
CA LYS A 161 -18.14 1.01 -6.13
C LYS A 161 -17.39 0.76 -7.45
N GLU A 162 -17.75 -0.25 -8.24
CA GLU A 162 -17.17 -0.50 -9.56
C GLU A 162 -18.23 -0.42 -10.67
N ALA A 163 -18.33 0.77 -11.26
CA ALA A 163 -18.48 0.90 -12.71
C ALA A 163 -17.25 1.66 -13.21
N PRO A 164 -16.66 1.29 -14.37
CA PRO A 164 -15.63 2.09 -15.00
C PRO A 164 -16.30 3.33 -15.57
N ALA A 165 -16.53 4.33 -14.72
CA ALA A 165 -16.70 5.69 -15.21
C ALA A 165 -15.40 6.02 -15.94
N ALA A 166 -15.53 6.42 -17.20
CA ALA A 166 -14.46 7.01 -17.98
C ALA A 166 -13.58 7.87 -17.08
N ILE A 167 -12.25 7.76 -17.25
CA ILE A 167 -11.22 8.48 -16.50
C ILE A 167 -11.55 9.99 -16.54
N ASP A 168 -12.35 10.46 -15.58
CA ASP A 168 -12.72 11.87 -15.45
C ASP A 168 -11.63 12.55 -14.64
N ILE A 169 -10.51 12.79 -15.32
CA ILE A 169 -9.34 13.50 -14.78
C ILE A 169 -9.75 14.84 -14.13
N PRO A 170 -10.67 15.63 -14.70
CA PRO A 170 -11.22 16.81 -14.02
C PRO A 170 -11.79 16.53 -12.62
N GLU A 171 -12.57 15.46 -12.44
CA GLU A 171 -13.13 15.08 -11.14
C GLU A 171 -12.05 14.63 -10.13
N GLN A 172 -11.02 13.92 -10.58
CA GLN A 172 -9.89 13.55 -9.71
C GLN A 172 -9.08 14.77 -9.26
N ILE A 173 -8.91 15.77 -10.13
CA ILE A 173 -8.25 17.03 -9.79
C ILE A 173 -9.08 17.83 -8.77
N ARG A 174 -10.42 17.79 -8.87
CA ARG A 174 -11.33 18.41 -7.88
C ARG A 174 -11.18 17.79 -6.50
N LYS A 175 -11.22 16.45 -6.39
CA LYS A 175 -11.02 15.75 -5.12
C LYS A 175 -9.66 16.05 -4.50
N LEU A 176 -8.60 16.08 -5.30
CA LEU A 176 -7.26 16.48 -4.83
C LEU A 176 -7.25 17.92 -4.27
N ALA A 177 -8.01 18.84 -4.87
CA ALA A 177 -8.08 20.22 -4.40
C ALA A 177 -8.82 20.31 -3.06
N GLU A 178 -9.91 19.57 -2.88
CA GLU A 178 -10.63 19.48 -1.61
C GLU A 178 -9.74 18.93 -0.48
N LEU A 179 -8.96 17.89 -0.75
CA LEU A 179 -8.02 17.33 0.24
C LEU A 179 -6.92 18.33 0.63
N LYS A 180 -6.48 19.15 -0.33
CA LYS A 180 -5.50 20.23 -0.08
C LYS A 180 -6.12 21.33 0.79
N GLU A 181 -7.36 21.71 0.51
CA GLU A 181 -8.11 22.70 1.29
C GLU A 181 -8.39 22.21 2.72
N GLN A 182 -8.64 20.90 2.88
CA GLN A 182 -8.77 20.25 4.19
C GLN A 182 -7.42 20.09 4.92
N GLY A 183 -6.29 20.43 4.29
CA GLY A 183 -4.95 20.27 4.86
C GLY A 183 -4.50 18.82 5.01
N ILE A 184 -5.17 17.88 4.34
CA ILE A 184 -4.85 16.44 4.38
C ILE A 184 -3.61 16.14 3.54
N ILE A 185 -3.45 16.86 2.43
CA ILE A 185 -2.26 16.81 1.58
C ILE A 185 -1.61 18.19 1.50
N THR A 186 -0.30 18.21 1.32
CA THR A 186 0.45 19.45 1.15
C THR A 186 0.27 20.04 -0.26
N GLN A 187 0.58 21.33 -0.41
CA GLN A 187 0.55 22.00 -1.71
C GLN A 187 1.46 21.32 -2.74
N GLU A 188 2.60 20.79 -2.29
CA GLU A 188 3.59 20.12 -3.14
C GLU A 188 3.07 18.77 -3.64
N GLU A 189 2.45 17.98 -2.76
CA GLU A 189 1.82 16.69 -3.11
C GLU A 189 0.66 16.87 -4.08
N PHE A 190 -0.14 17.93 -3.89
CA PHE A 190 -1.22 18.30 -4.79
C PHE A 190 -0.71 18.60 -6.22
N GLU A 191 0.32 19.44 -6.36
CA GLU A 191 0.84 19.83 -7.68
C GLU A 191 1.49 18.64 -8.42
N VAL A 192 2.21 17.77 -7.71
CA VAL A 192 2.81 16.57 -8.30
C VAL A 192 1.73 15.64 -8.86
N LYS A 193 0.67 15.38 -8.08
CA LYS A 193 -0.43 14.50 -8.49
C LYS A 193 -1.30 15.11 -9.59
N LYS A 194 -1.60 16.41 -9.51
CA LYS A 194 -2.33 17.13 -10.56
C LYS A 194 -1.59 17.06 -11.91
N LYS A 195 -0.27 17.25 -11.91
CA LYS A 195 0.55 17.16 -13.12
C LYS A 195 0.56 15.75 -13.70
N GLU A 196 0.63 14.73 -12.86
CA GLU A 196 0.54 13.32 -13.27
C GLU A 196 -0.82 13.01 -13.92
N LEU A 197 -1.91 13.49 -13.34
CA LEU A 197 -3.26 13.27 -13.87
C LEU A 197 -3.48 14.00 -15.19
N LEU A 198 -3.03 15.26 -15.31
CA LEU A 198 -3.10 16.02 -16.56
C LEU A 198 -2.28 15.37 -17.68
N SER A 199 -1.19 14.65 -17.36
CA SER A 199 -0.39 13.93 -18.36
C SER A 199 -1.06 12.64 -18.90
N LYS A 200 -2.20 12.24 -18.32
CA LYS A 200 -3.01 11.10 -18.75
C LYS A 200 -4.24 11.53 -19.58
N MET A 201 -4.46 12.84 -19.78
CA MET A 201 -5.44 13.39 -20.74
C MET A 201 -4.86 13.39 -22.15
#